data_AF-A0A168C6D0-F1
#
_entry.id   AF-A0A168C6D0-F1
#
_cell.length_a   1.000
_cell.length_b   1.000
_cell.length_c   1.000
_cell.angle_alpha   90.00
_cell.angle_beta   90.00
_cell.angle_gamma   90.00
#
_symmetry.space_group_name_H-M   'P 1'
#
loop_
_entity.id
_entity.type
_entity.pdbx_description
1 polymer ?
#
loop_
_entity_poly.entity_id
_entity_poly.type
_entity_poly.pdbx_seq_one_letter_code
_entity_poly.pdbx_strand_id
1 'polypeptide(L)'
;MMNPWHWTTAALAFVTVSVQGAALPVALGETRPLRPARAEGDHSDLNGHLHGRQQALPVVVFRGSGSSPESVKERGGFIPRARDESEPISNTTFGLQSHHIGEKRTLYTSTTRDLVMGVTFALQSEKSSWVYRIHPTPNMIDLNDSGFEIRFKREEEFSALGGIRYDQIEAWAEVTYTDLIGAGLSKFDFQNLVDMQPIEGELPALNFTTNPDYNAKYDNLSASPGQPQLAGDEANLAKFNEKSLEGYAIEFMEKNGGPVGWDGKFPLSALTSDAPAEPTTPREREDKLCANSDADFSLTKAECRTQVAQCVFEEGTKPNFDWSLITACMDAKWRII
;
A
#
# COMPACT_ATOMS: atom_id res chain seq x y z
N MET A 1 20.97 47.64 24.51
CA MET A 1 21.67 48.37 23.44
C MET A 1 21.83 47.39 22.29
N MET A 2 20.88 47.41 21.35
CA MET A 2 21.03 48.01 20.02
C MET A 2 22.10 47.31 19.16
N ASN A 3 21.65 46.35 18.33
CA ASN A 3 21.64 46.34 16.84
C ASN A 3 22.87 46.90 16.07
N PRO A 4 23.01 46.69 14.73
CA PRO A 4 22.32 45.75 13.81
C PRO A 4 23.20 45.17 12.66
N TRP A 5 22.56 44.29 11.86
CA TRP A 5 22.54 44.18 10.38
C TRP A 5 23.85 44.17 9.56
N HIS A 6 23.94 43.24 8.59
CA HIS A 6 23.66 43.57 7.18
C HIS A 6 23.44 42.32 6.32
N TRP A 7 22.42 42.43 5.48
CA TRP A 7 22.04 41.54 4.39
C TRP A 7 22.99 41.68 3.20
N THR A 8 23.08 40.66 2.34
CA THR A 8 23.24 40.90 0.89
C THR A 8 22.64 39.76 0.08
N THR A 9 21.90 40.18 -0.94
CA THR A 9 21.05 39.40 -1.84
C THR A 9 21.74 39.18 -3.18
N ALA A 10 21.26 38.16 -3.91
CA ALA A 10 21.21 38.01 -5.37
C ALA A 10 22.43 37.46 -6.13
N ALA A 11 22.23 36.37 -6.86
CA ALA A 11 22.05 36.43 -8.33
C ALA A 11 21.50 35.10 -8.88
N LEU A 12 20.33 35.16 -9.53
CA LEU A 12 19.85 34.16 -10.47
C LEU A 12 20.62 34.29 -11.79
N ALA A 13 20.99 33.16 -12.39
CA ALA A 13 21.35 33.08 -13.79
C ALA A 13 20.44 32.04 -14.47
N PHE A 14 19.54 32.52 -15.33
CA PHE A 14 18.78 31.71 -16.27
C PHE A 14 19.69 31.39 -17.47
N VAL A 15 19.81 30.11 -17.83
CA VAL A 15 20.31 29.68 -19.14
C VAL A 15 19.15 29.03 -19.88
N THR A 16 18.67 29.71 -20.91
CA THR A 16 17.74 29.19 -21.91
C THR A 16 18.51 28.39 -22.95
N VAL A 17 18.18 27.11 -23.12
CA VAL A 17 18.59 26.33 -24.29
C VAL A 17 17.38 26.18 -25.21
N SER A 18 17.47 26.85 -26.37
CA SER A 18 16.59 26.62 -27.51
C SER A 18 16.97 25.30 -28.19
N VAL A 19 15.99 24.42 -28.41
CA VAL A 19 16.13 23.31 -29.36
C VAL A 19 15.19 23.61 -30.52
N GLN A 20 15.79 23.89 -31.68
CA GLN A 20 15.10 24.07 -32.95
C GLN A 20 14.52 22.72 -33.41
N GLY A 21 13.27 22.77 -33.84
CA GLY A 21 12.58 21.66 -34.50
C GLY A 21 13.15 21.38 -35.89
N ALA A 22 13.26 20.10 -36.21
CA ALA A 22 13.42 19.60 -37.56
C ALA A 22 12.13 18.87 -37.96
N ALA A 23 11.47 19.40 -38.98
CA ALA A 23 10.34 18.80 -39.66
C ALA A 23 10.84 17.81 -40.72
N LEU A 24 10.20 16.64 -40.84
CA LEU A 24 10.26 15.69 -41.97
C LEU A 24 8.99 14.79 -41.90
N PRO A 25 8.56 14.11 -42.99
CA PRO A 25 7.51 14.61 -43.87
C PRO A 25 6.23 13.77 -43.82
N VAL A 26 5.17 14.36 -44.37
CA VAL A 26 3.89 13.74 -44.72
C VAL A 26 4.10 12.55 -45.66
N ALA A 27 3.65 11.36 -45.25
CA ALA A 27 3.43 10.22 -46.13
C ALA A 27 1.93 10.05 -46.39
N LEU A 28 1.58 10.09 -47.67
CA LEU A 28 0.26 9.84 -48.25
C LEU A 28 0.14 8.37 -48.66
N GLY A 29 -1.04 7.78 -48.51
CA GLY A 29 -1.42 6.45 -49.00
C GLY A 29 -1.55 5.43 -47.85
N GLU A 30 -2.57 4.59 -47.74
CA GLU A 30 -3.54 4.08 -48.70
C GLU A 30 -4.86 3.76 -47.99
N THR A 31 -5.97 3.98 -48.68
CA THR A 31 -7.29 3.46 -48.33
C THR A 31 -7.51 2.14 -49.05
N ARG A 32 -7.88 1.08 -48.32
CA ARG A 32 -8.73 -0.09 -48.73
C ARG A 32 -8.63 -1.24 -47.72
N PRO A 33 -9.58 -2.20 -47.70
CA PRO A 33 -11.00 -2.04 -47.46
C PRO A 33 -11.47 -2.94 -46.30
N LEU A 34 -12.67 -2.67 -45.80
CA LEU A 34 -13.45 -3.55 -44.92
C LEU A 34 -13.49 -4.99 -45.47
N ARG A 35 -13.14 -5.97 -44.63
CA ARG A 35 -13.48 -7.39 -44.82
C ARG A 35 -14.27 -7.91 -43.61
N PRO A 36 -15.12 -8.93 -43.84
CA PRO A 36 -16.41 -9.06 -43.16
C PRO A 36 -16.34 -9.89 -41.87
N ALA A 37 -17.38 -9.70 -41.06
CA ALA A 37 -17.78 -10.59 -39.99
C ALA A 37 -17.82 -12.05 -40.46
N ARG A 38 -17.25 -12.96 -39.66
CA ARG A 38 -17.48 -14.39 -39.78
C ARG A 38 -17.69 -15.03 -38.42
N ALA A 39 -18.96 -15.43 -38.25
CA ALA A 39 -19.54 -16.58 -37.55
C ALA A 39 -18.81 -17.22 -36.37
N GLU A 40 -19.60 -17.31 -35.30
CA GLU A 40 -19.56 -18.25 -34.19
C GLU A 40 -19.21 -19.69 -34.57
N GLY A 41 -18.57 -20.38 -33.62
CA GLY A 41 -18.65 -21.84 -33.46
C GLY A 41 -17.35 -22.58 -33.66
N ASP A 42 -16.53 -22.68 -32.59
CA ASP A 42 -16.14 -23.98 -32.03
C ASP A 42 -15.45 -23.79 -30.66
N HIS A 43 -16.13 -24.15 -29.57
CA HIS A 43 -15.64 -24.04 -28.19
C HIS A 43 -15.23 -25.42 -27.64
N SER A 44 -14.34 -26.12 -28.33
CA SER A 44 -13.88 -27.44 -27.89
C SER A 44 -12.38 -27.68 -28.05
N ASP A 45 -11.54 -26.66 -27.80
CA ASP A 45 -10.07 -26.78 -27.82
C ASP A 45 -9.35 -26.02 -26.69
N LEU A 46 -9.96 -25.93 -25.49
CA LEU A 46 -9.33 -25.31 -24.30
C LEU A 46 -8.68 -26.34 -23.35
N ASN A 47 -7.99 -27.34 -23.91
CA ASN A 47 -7.16 -28.26 -23.13
C ASN A 47 -5.74 -28.41 -23.70
N GLY A 48 -5.22 -27.32 -24.28
CA GLY A 48 -3.82 -27.18 -24.65
C GLY A 48 -3.03 -26.47 -23.56
N HIS A 49 -2.08 -27.17 -22.95
CA HIS A 49 -1.10 -26.62 -21.99
C HIS A 49 -0.43 -25.34 -22.50
N LEU A 50 -0.86 -24.18 -22.00
CA LEU A 50 -0.08 -22.95 -21.99
C LEU A 50 0.61 -22.81 -20.63
N HIS A 51 1.66 -23.61 -20.40
CA HIS A 51 2.71 -23.14 -19.51
C HIS A 51 3.51 -22.09 -20.28
N GLY A 52 3.59 -20.86 -19.76
CA GLY A 52 4.72 -19.99 -20.09
C GLY A 52 4.44 -18.68 -20.81
N ARG A 53 3.41 -17.92 -20.42
CA ARG A 53 3.61 -16.46 -20.35
C ARG A 53 3.43 -16.04 -18.92
N GLN A 54 4.55 -15.78 -18.24
CA GLN A 54 4.56 -15.11 -16.95
C GLN A 54 3.67 -13.86 -17.07
N GLN A 55 2.64 -13.77 -16.23
CA GLN A 55 1.72 -12.64 -16.24
C GLN A 55 2.53 -11.36 -16.04
N ALA A 56 2.15 -10.29 -16.74
CA ALA A 56 2.83 -9.01 -16.57
C ALA A 56 2.79 -8.59 -15.09
N LEU A 57 3.89 -8.01 -14.62
CA LEU A 57 3.97 -7.49 -13.27
C LEU A 57 2.89 -6.40 -13.08
N PRO A 58 2.28 -6.31 -11.89
CA PRO A 58 1.25 -5.32 -11.63
C PRO A 58 1.83 -3.91 -11.70
N VAL A 59 1.00 -2.97 -12.16
CA VAL A 59 1.26 -1.52 -12.05
C VAL A 59 0.67 -0.92 -10.78
N VAL A 60 -0.12 -1.71 -10.05
CA VAL A 60 -0.75 -1.36 -8.78
C VAL A 60 -0.94 -2.63 -7.96
N VAL A 61 -0.69 -2.56 -6.65
CA VAL A 61 -1.05 -3.61 -5.70
C VAL A 61 -1.94 -3.03 -4.60
N PHE A 62 -2.69 -3.90 -3.96
CA PHE A 62 -3.65 -3.58 -2.91
C PHE A 62 -3.29 -4.24 -1.60
N ARG A 63 -3.66 -3.60 -0.50
CA ARG A 63 -3.54 -4.16 0.84
C ARG A 63 -4.77 -3.82 1.66
N GLY A 64 -5.46 -4.86 2.13
CA GLY A 64 -6.46 -4.71 3.18
C GLY A 64 -5.80 -4.53 4.54
N SER A 65 -6.30 -3.60 5.35
CA SER A 65 -5.79 -3.38 6.70
C SER A 65 -6.87 -2.88 7.64
N GLY A 66 -6.71 -3.25 8.92
CA GLY A 66 -7.45 -2.67 10.02
C GLY A 66 -6.99 -1.27 10.43
N SER A 67 -5.81 -0.85 9.97
CA SER A 67 -5.22 0.42 10.38
C SER A 67 -5.70 1.57 9.52
N SER A 68 -5.99 2.71 10.14
CA SER A 68 -6.36 3.95 9.47
C SER A 68 -5.17 4.58 8.75
N PRO A 69 -5.42 5.43 7.72
CA PRO A 69 -4.37 6.11 6.98
C PRO A 69 -3.43 6.92 7.88
N GLU A 70 -3.96 7.55 8.92
CA GLU A 70 -3.19 8.32 9.90
C GLU A 70 -2.24 7.44 10.71
N SER A 71 -2.70 6.25 11.16
CA SER A 71 -1.83 5.30 11.86
C SER A 71 -0.76 4.71 10.97
N VAL A 72 -1.09 4.43 9.70
CA VAL A 72 -0.10 3.97 8.73
C VAL A 72 0.92 5.09 8.47
N LYS A 73 0.49 6.35 8.40
CA LYS A 73 1.39 7.52 8.27
C LYS A 73 2.34 7.66 9.45
N GLU A 74 1.82 7.58 10.68
CA GLU A 74 2.63 7.68 11.90
C GLU A 74 3.69 6.60 12.01
N ARG A 75 3.40 5.41 11.46
CA ARG A 75 4.35 4.30 11.35
C ARG A 75 5.37 4.44 10.22
N GLY A 76 5.27 5.50 9.43
CA GLY A 76 6.04 5.67 8.20
C GLY A 76 5.64 4.70 7.09
N GLY A 77 4.56 3.93 7.26
CA GLY A 77 4.06 2.94 6.30
C GLY A 77 3.57 1.64 6.94
N PHE A 78 3.57 0.55 6.15
CA PHE A 78 3.28 -0.79 6.63
C PHE A 78 4.55 -1.51 7.04
N ILE A 79 4.60 -1.86 8.31
CA ILE A 79 5.69 -2.62 8.91
C ILE A 79 5.35 -4.11 8.85
N PRO A 80 6.33 -4.99 8.55
CA PRO A 80 6.17 -6.41 8.83
C PRO A 80 5.70 -6.60 10.28
N ARG A 81 4.93 -7.67 10.55
CA ARG A 81 4.29 -7.87 11.87
C ARG A 81 5.30 -7.65 13.01
N ALA A 82 4.92 -6.77 13.95
CA ALA A 82 5.73 -6.42 15.09
C ALA A 82 6.17 -7.68 15.86
N ARG A 83 7.42 -7.68 16.32
CA ARG A 83 8.01 -8.75 17.12
C ARG A 83 8.39 -8.21 18.48
N ASP A 84 8.29 -9.05 19.48
CA ASP A 84 8.84 -8.79 20.80
C ASP A 84 10.18 -9.53 20.97
N GLU A 85 10.85 -9.31 22.10
CA GLU A 85 12.15 -9.90 22.41
C GLU A 85 12.14 -11.44 22.43
N SER A 86 10.96 -12.07 22.57
CA SER A 86 10.83 -13.53 22.58
C SER A 86 10.81 -14.16 21.18
N GLU A 87 10.69 -13.33 20.13
CA GLU A 87 10.68 -13.75 18.73
C GLU A 87 11.76 -13.02 17.91
N PRO A 88 13.05 -13.26 18.18
CA PRO A 88 14.13 -12.58 17.48
C PRO A 88 14.14 -12.89 15.98
N ILE A 89 14.73 -11.98 15.20
CA ILE A 89 15.03 -12.24 13.78
C ILE A 89 15.89 -13.49 13.68
N SER A 90 15.44 -14.45 12.87
CA SER A 90 16.17 -15.68 12.56
C SER A 90 16.11 -15.93 11.06
N ASN A 91 16.94 -16.87 10.58
CA ASN A 91 16.99 -17.22 9.16
C ASN A 91 15.60 -17.54 8.57
N THR A 92 14.74 -18.24 9.33
CA THR A 92 13.38 -18.60 8.84
C THR A 92 12.44 -17.42 8.68
N THR A 93 12.75 -16.28 9.30
CA THR A 93 11.92 -15.06 9.18
C THR A 93 12.00 -14.40 7.81
N PHE A 94 12.94 -14.85 6.98
CA PHE A 94 13.16 -14.43 5.60
C PHE A 94 12.56 -15.40 4.57
N GLY A 95 11.94 -16.51 4.99
CA GLY A 95 11.34 -17.49 4.07
C GLY A 95 9.94 -17.06 3.58
N LEU A 96 9.76 -16.99 2.27
CA LEU A 96 8.47 -16.67 1.63
C LEU A 96 7.39 -17.71 1.92
N GLN A 97 7.73 -19.00 1.96
CA GLN A 97 6.78 -20.06 2.27
C GLN A 97 6.25 -19.91 3.70
N SER A 98 7.14 -19.66 4.67
CA SER A 98 6.76 -19.46 6.08
C SER A 98 5.81 -18.26 6.24
N HIS A 99 6.03 -17.21 5.43
CA HIS A 99 5.16 -16.04 5.36
C HIS A 99 3.80 -16.38 4.76
N HIS A 100 3.79 -17.01 3.58
CA HIS A 100 2.59 -17.41 2.82
C HIS A 100 1.62 -18.26 3.64
N ILE A 101 2.13 -19.17 4.46
CA ILE A 101 1.29 -20.05 5.30
C ILE A 101 1.00 -19.47 6.69
N GLY A 102 1.58 -18.32 7.02
CA GLY A 102 1.36 -17.63 8.30
C GLY A 102 1.94 -18.34 9.53
N GLU A 103 2.90 -19.26 9.35
CA GLU A 103 3.48 -20.06 10.45
C GLU A 103 4.33 -19.23 11.41
N LYS A 104 4.95 -18.14 10.92
CA LYS A 104 5.87 -17.30 11.69
C LYS A 104 5.68 -15.84 11.39
N ARG A 105 6.08 -14.96 12.32
CA ARG A 105 6.27 -13.54 12.03
C ARG A 105 7.49 -13.39 11.11
N THR A 106 7.26 -12.93 9.88
CA THR A 106 8.29 -12.78 8.84
C THR A 106 8.62 -11.31 8.62
N LEU A 107 9.61 -11.03 7.78
CA LEU A 107 10.01 -9.67 7.40
C LEU A 107 9.27 -9.17 6.17
N TYR A 108 8.17 -9.83 5.79
CA TYR A 108 7.37 -9.49 4.64
C TYR A 108 6.07 -8.79 5.04
N THR A 109 5.60 -7.91 4.17
CA THR A 109 4.27 -7.32 4.22
C THR A 109 3.50 -7.74 2.97
N SER A 110 2.38 -8.46 3.16
CA SER A 110 1.55 -8.94 2.06
C SER A 110 0.81 -7.82 1.34
N THR A 111 0.78 -7.92 0.01
CA THR A 111 -0.09 -7.17 -0.89
C THR A 111 -0.64 -8.12 -1.94
N THR A 112 -1.63 -7.70 -2.70
CA THR A 112 -2.25 -8.51 -3.76
C THR A 112 -2.44 -7.66 -5.00
N ARG A 113 -2.36 -8.24 -6.20
CA ARG A 113 -2.78 -7.52 -7.42
C ARG A 113 -4.31 -7.49 -7.60
N ASP A 114 -5.06 -8.28 -6.83
CA ASP A 114 -6.52 -8.37 -6.92
C ASP A 114 -7.19 -7.44 -5.90
N LEU A 115 -7.93 -6.44 -6.40
CA LEU A 115 -8.69 -5.51 -5.57
C LEU A 115 -9.74 -6.21 -4.70
N VAL A 116 -10.39 -7.25 -5.21
CA VAL A 116 -11.39 -8.04 -4.46
C VAL A 116 -10.72 -8.68 -3.26
N MET A 117 -9.52 -9.24 -3.45
CA MET A 117 -8.76 -9.80 -2.34
C MET A 117 -8.30 -8.72 -1.35
N GLY A 118 -7.92 -7.54 -1.84
CA GLY A 118 -7.63 -6.38 -1.00
C GLY A 118 -8.79 -6.01 -0.07
N VAL A 119 -10.02 -5.99 -0.60
CA VAL A 119 -11.25 -5.79 0.18
C VAL A 119 -11.50 -6.94 1.16
N THR A 120 -11.41 -8.20 0.70
CA THR A 120 -11.56 -9.39 1.55
C THR A 120 -10.66 -9.31 2.77
N PHE A 121 -9.37 -8.96 2.60
CA PHE A 121 -8.43 -8.80 3.71
C PHE A 121 -8.77 -7.62 4.63
N ALA A 122 -9.30 -6.52 4.10
CA ALA A 122 -9.72 -5.37 4.92
C ALA A 122 -10.87 -5.76 5.86
N LEU A 123 -11.82 -6.56 5.36
CA LEU A 123 -12.99 -7.02 6.11
C LEU A 123 -12.67 -8.10 7.17
N GLN A 124 -11.46 -8.67 7.17
CA GLN A 124 -11.01 -9.55 8.25
C GLN A 124 -10.66 -8.78 9.54
N SER A 125 -10.63 -7.45 9.51
CA SER A 125 -10.39 -6.64 10.71
C SER A 125 -11.70 -6.29 11.42
N GLU A 126 -11.73 -6.45 12.75
CA GLU A 126 -12.93 -6.22 13.57
C GLU A 126 -13.22 -4.73 13.87
N LYS A 127 -12.28 -3.80 13.60
CA LYS A 127 -12.38 -2.40 14.08
C LYS A 127 -12.70 -1.39 12.99
N SER A 128 -11.96 -1.45 11.89
CA SER A 128 -12.06 -0.58 10.72
C SER A 128 -11.51 -1.37 9.53
N SER A 129 -11.95 -1.06 8.32
CA SER A 129 -11.57 -1.84 7.14
C SER A 129 -11.13 -0.88 6.04
N TRP A 130 -9.84 -0.83 5.77
CA TRP A 130 -9.25 0.05 4.77
C TRP A 130 -8.58 -0.77 3.67
N VAL A 131 -8.76 -0.34 2.43
CA VAL A 131 -8.03 -0.86 1.28
C VAL A 131 -7.07 0.21 0.79
N TYR A 132 -5.79 -0.13 0.78
CA TYR A 132 -4.72 0.73 0.32
C TYR A 132 -4.35 0.37 -1.09
N ARG A 133 -4.27 1.37 -1.96
CA ARG A 133 -3.74 1.29 -3.32
C ARG A 133 -2.29 1.74 -3.27
N ILE A 134 -1.37 0.87 -3.70
CA ILE A 134 0.07 1.02 -3.45
C ILE A 134 0.81 0.87 -4.78
N HIS A 135 1.75 1.77 -5.03
CA HIS A 135 2.61 1.67 -6.20
C HIS A 135 3.63 0.54 -6.00
N PRO A 136 3.79 -0.42 -6.93
CA PRO A 136 4.72 -1.52 -6.76
C PRO A 136 6.18 -1.07 -6.82
N THR A 137 7.03 -1.62 -5.94
CA THR A 137 8.47 -1.32 -5.89
C THR A 137 9.32 -2.58 -5.93
N PRO A 138 10.62 -2.49 -6.26
CA PRO A 138 11.43 -3.69 -6.49
C PRO A 138 11.63 -4.57 -5.25
N ASN A 139 11.35 -4.10 -4.04
CA ASN A 139 11.37 -4.95 -2.84
C ASN A 139 10.12 -5.84 -2.68
N MET A 140 9.14 -5.75 -3.59
CA MET A 140 7.94 -6.59 -3.64
C MET A 140 8.17 -7.79 -4.54
N ILE A 141 7.99 -9.01 -4.04
CA ILE A 141 8.30 -10.26 -4.73
C ILE A 141 7.00 -10.98 -5.15
N ASP A 142 6.91 -11.40 -6.41
CA ASP A 142 5.81 -12.27 -6.88
C ASP A 142 5.91 -13.67 -6.25
N LEU A 143 4.94 -14.04 -5.40
CA LEU A 143 4.94 -15.35 -4.75
C LEU A 143 4.64 -16.48 -5.71
N ASN A 144 3.76 -16.27 -6.70
CA ASN A 144 3.36 -17.31 -7.63
C ASN A 144 4.52 -17.82 -8.49
N ASP A 145 5.57 -17.00 -8.66
CA ASP A 145 6.78 -17.34 -9.39
C ASP A 145 7.99 -17.64 -8.48
N SER A 146 7.78 -17.75 -7.16
CA SER A 146 8.87 -17.97 -6.19
C SER A 146 9.20 -19.45 -5.97
N GLY A 147 8.76 -20.35 -6.83
CA GLY A 147 9.29 -21.72 -6.91
C GLY A 147 8.89 -22.68 -5.79
N PHE A 148 7.86 -22.38 -5.00
CA PHE A 148 7.27 -23.29 -4.00
C PHE A 148 5.77 -23.47 -4.21
N GLU A 149 5.17 -24.46 -3.55
CA GLU A 149 3.73 -24.71 -3.66
C GLU A 149 2.91 -23.60 -2.97
N ILE A 150 2.14 -22.87 -3.79
CA ILE A 150 1.24 -21.82 -3.31
C ILE A 150 -0.09 -22.43 -2.85
N ARG A 151 -0.34 -22.34 -1.53
CA ARG A 151 -1.59 -22.80 -0.91
C ARG A 151 -2.79 -21.90 -1.22
N PHE A 152 -2.57 -20.60 -1.32
CA PHE A 152 -3.62 -19.58 -1.46
C PHE A 152 -3.49 -18.86 -2.81
N LYS A 153 -3.59 -19.61 -3.91
CA LYS A 153 -3.31 -19.09 -5.27
C LYS A 153 -4.16 -17.88 -5.66
N ARG A 154 -5.39 -17.79 -5.12
CA ARG A 154 -6.31 -16.67 -5.36
C ARG A 154 -5.82 -15.35 -4.78
N GLU A 155 -4.88 -15.38 -3.83
CA GLU A 155 -4.39 -14.15 -3.22
C GLU A 155 -3.48 -13.36 -4.16
N GLU A 156 -2.91 -14.00 -5.18
CA GLU A 156 -1.98 -13.37 -6.14
C GLU A 156 -0.97 -12.44 -5.45
N GLU A 157 -0.36 -12.96 -4.38
CA GLU A 157 0.38 -12.16 -3.41
C GLU A 157 1.69 -11.60 -3.99
N PHE A 158 1.94 -10.34 -3.67
CA PHE A 158 3.27 -9.73 -3.70
C PHE A 158 3.72 -9.40 -2.29
N SER A 159 4.80 -10.01 -1.85
CA SER A 159 5.34 -9.79 -0.51
C SER A 159 6.43 -8.72 -0.53
N ALA A 160 6.21 -7.61 0.16
CA ALA A 160 7.20 -6.53 0.32
C ALA A 160 8.19 -6.88 1.42
N LEU A 161 9.44 -7.16 1.06
CA LEU A 161 10.50 -7.43 2.04
C LEU A 161 10.93 -6.13 2.74
N GLY A 162 10.94 -6.17 4.08
CA GLY A 162 11.28 -5.05 4.95
C GLY A 162 10.14 -4.06 5.22
N GLY A 163 9.01 -4.19 4.52
CA GLY A 163 7.84 -3.32 4.66
C GLY A 163 7.56 -2.45 3.43
N ILE A 164 6.58 -1.55 3.59
CA ILE A 164 6.08 -0.63 2.56
C ILE A 164 6.08 0.76 3.17
N ARG A 165 6.58 1.76 2.46
CA ARG A 165 6.62 3.14 2.98
C ARG A 165 5.30 3.86 2.77
N TYR A 166 5.00 4.84 3.62
CA TYR A 166 3.80 5.66 3.48
C TYR A 166 3.81 6.49 2.20
N ASP A 167 4.97 7.04 1.82
CA ASP A 167 5.12 7.83 0.58
C ASP A 167 4.98 6.98 -0.70
N GLN A 168 4.88 5.65 -0.58
CA GLN A 168 4.62 4.71 -1.68
C GLN A 168 3.12 4.42 -1.89
N ILE A 169 2.28 4.75 -0.91
CA ILE A 169 0.83 4.53 -0.97
C ILE A 169 0.23 5.61 -1.87
N GLU A 170 -0.46 5.22 -2.94
CA GLU A 170 -1.09 6.14 -3.89
C GLU A 170 -2.40 6.71 -3.32
N ALA A 171 -3.20 5.84 -2.69
CA ALA A 171 -4.52 6.18 -2.19
C ALA A 171 -5.04 5.14 -1.19
N TRP A 172 -6.16 5.44 -0.54
CA TRP A 172 -6.89 4.48 0.31
C TRP A 172 -8.40 4.68 0.20
N ALA A 173 -9.16 3.63 0.48
CA ALA A 173 -10.61 3.67 0.60
C ALA A 173 -11.03 2.99 1.91
N GLU A 174 -11.92 3.61 2.67
CA GLU A 174 -12.63 2.90 3.73
C GLU A 174 -13.67 2.00 3.09
N VAL A 175 -13.84 0.81 3.66
CA VAL A 175 -14.77 -0.20 3.19
C VAL A 175 -15.67 -0.61 4.34
N THR A 176 -16.95 -0.27 4.25
CA THR A 176 -17.93 -0.68 5.25
C THR A 176 -19.02 -1.54 4.61
N TYR A 177 -19.70 -2.33 5.44
CA TYR A 177 -20.90 -3.06 5.02
C TYR A 177 -21.92 -2.13 4.35
N THR A 178 -22.22 -1.01 5.00
CA THR A 178 -23.24 -0.06 4.54
C THR A 178 -22.87 0.53 3.18
N ASP A 179 -21.61 0.91 2.98
CA ASP A 179 -21.16 1.51 1.72
C ASP A 179 -21.16 0.51 0.58
N LEU A 180 -20.67 -0.72 0.80
CA LEU A 180 -20.66 -1.76 -0.23
C LEU A 180 -22.07 -2.16 -0.65
N ILE A 181 -22.97 -2.40 0.30
CA ILE A 181 -24.37 -2.74 -0.01
C ILE A 181 -25.09 -1.55 -0.66
N GLY A 182 -24.86 -0.34 -0.16
CA GLY A 182 -25.41 0.89 -0.74
C GLY A 182 -24.94 1.14 -2.18
N ALA A 183 -23.72 0.71 -2.51
CA ALA A 183 -23.15 0.75 -3.86
C ALA A 183 -23.60 -0.43 -4.75
N GLY A 184 -24.47 -1.31 -4.26
CA GLY A 184 -25.09 -2.38 -5.05
C GLY A 184 -24.48 -3.77 -4.89
N LEU A 185 -23.52 -3.96 -3.98
CA LEU A 185 -23.03 -5.31 -3.66
C LEU A 185 -24.17 -6.12 -3.00
N SER A 186 -24.34 -7.38 -3.41
CA SER A 186 -25.35 -8.23 -2.79
C SER A 186 -24.92 -8.62 -1.36
N LYS A 187 -25.90 -8.88 -0.48
CA LYS A 187 -25.59 -9.39 0.88
C LYS A 187 -24.88 -10.74 0.84
N PHE A 188 -25.17 -11.55 -0.18
CA PHE A 188 -24.52 -12.84 -0.42
C PHE A 188 -23.05 -12.65 -0.77
N ASP A 189 -22.75 -11.76 -1.72
CA ASP A 189 -21.36 -11.46 -2.10
C ASP A 189 -20.58 -10.82 -0.95
N PHE A 190 -21.20 -9.94 -0.17
CA PHE A 190 -20.58 -9.41 1.03
C PHE A 190 -20.17 -10.53 2.00
N GLN A 191 -21.08 -11.49 2.24
CA GLN A 191 -20.77 -12.64 3.09
C GLN A 191 -19.63 -13.48 2.50
N ASN A 192 -19.62 -13.70 1.18
CA ASN A 192 -18.51 -14.39 0.51
C ASN A 192 -17.19 -13.65 0.68
N LEU A 193 -17.15 -12.31 0.62
CA LEU A 193 -15.93 -11.55 0.89
C LEU A 193 -15.41 -11.78 2.31
N VAL A 194 -16.30 -11.80 3.30
CA VAL A 194 -15.97 -12.08 4.71
C VAL A 194 -15.48 -13.53 4.89
N ASP A 195 -16.11 -14.48 4.21
CA ASP A 195 -15.77 -15.91 4.29
C ASP A 195 -14.61 -16.31 3.34
N MET A 196 -13.95 -15.33 2.72
CA MET A 196 -12.88 -15.49 1.72
C MET A 196 -13.27 -16.38 0.52
N GLN A 197 -14.56 -16.45 0.21
CA GLN A 197 -15.11 -17.16 -0.94
C GLN A 197 -15.14 -16.28 -2.19
N PRO A 198 -15.26 -16.86 -3.40
CA PRO A 198 -15.52 -16.08 -4.61
C PRO A 198 -16.85 -15.35 -4.51
N ILE A 199 -16.91 -14.11 -4.99
CA ILE A 199 -18.16 -13.40 -5.24
C ILE A 199 -18.73 -13.82 -6.60
N GLU A 200 -20.05 -13.78 -6.74
CA GLU A 200 -20.74 -14.01 -8.02
C GLU A 200 -20.91 -12.70 -8.80
N GLY A 201 -21.14 -11.60 -8.08
CA GLY A 201 -21.23 -10.26 -8.64
C GLY A 201 -19.88 -9.58 -8.88
N GLU A 202 -19.93 -8.32 -9.29
CA GLU A 202 -18.76 -7.45 -9.39
C GLU A 202 -18.60 -6.62 -8.11
N LEU A 203 -17.36 -6.40 -7.68
CA LEU A 203 -17.07 -5.46 -6.61
C LEU A 203 -17.41 -4.04 -7.08
N PRO A 204 -18.24 -3.27 -6.33
CA PRO A 204 -18.50 -1.89 -6.69
C PRO A 204 -17.22 -1.05 -6.67
N ALA A 205 -17.20 0.02 -7.48
CA ALA A 205 -16.08 0.95 -7.49
C ALA A 205 -15.89 1.58 -6.09
N LEU A 206 -14.65 1.55 -5.59
CA LEU A 206 -14.30 2.17 -4.31
C LEU A 206 -13.94 3.64 -4.50
N ASN A 207 -14.37 4.48 -3.56
CA ASN A 207 -14.04 5.89 -3.52
C ASN A 207 -12.66 6.08 -2.86
N PHE A 208 -11.60 6.03 -3.68
CA PHE A 208 -10.23 6.21 -3.20
C PHE A 208 -9.91 7.69 -2.93
N THR A 209 -9.48 7.96 -1.69
CA THR A 209 -8.86 9.23 -1.29
C THR A 209 -7.38 9.19 -1.64
N THR A 210 -6.93 10.16 -2.44
CA THR A 210 -5.53 10.27 -2.86
C THR A 210 -4.64 10.61 -1.66
N ASN A 211 -3.48 9.95 -1.57
CA ASN A 211 -2.47 10.28 -0.59
C ASN A 211 -1.73 11.56 -1.01
N PRO A 212 -1.84 12.68 -0.28
CA PRO A 212 -1.11 13.90 -0.63
C PRO A 212 0.41 13.76 -0.48
N ASP A 213 0.88 12.75 0.27
CA ASP A 213 2.30 12.49 0.50
C ASP A 213 2.89 11.43 -0.45
N TYR A 214 2.12 10.96 -1.44
CA TYR A 214 2.63 10.05 -2.45
C TYR A 214 3.81 10.69 -3.21
N ASN A 215 4.89 9.92 -3.38
CA ASN A 215 6.11 10.39 -4.01
C ASN A 215 6.26 9.84 -5.43
N ALA A 216 6.16 10.72 -6.43
CA ALA A 216 6.28 10.37 -7.85
C ALA A 216 7.62 9.71 -8.26
N LYS A 217 8.63 9.66 -7.36
CA LYS A 217 9.85 8.86 -7.59
C LYS A 217 9.56 7.37 -7.85
N TYR A 218 8.39 6.89 -7.42
CA TYR A 218 7.97 5.50 -7.59
C TYR A 218 7.40 5.21 -8.97
N ASP A 219 6.90 6.21 -9.72
CA ASP A 219 6.11 6.03 -10.96
C ASP A 219 6.76 5.16 -12.05
N ASN A 220 8.09 5.08 -12.07
CA ASN A 220 8.86 4.31 -13.05
C ASN A 220 9.36 2.96 -12.51
N LEU A 221 8.90 2.56 -11.34
CA LEU A 221 9.31 1.32 -10.69
C LEU A 221 8.27 0.22 -10.94
N SER A 222 8.65 -1.00 -10.57
CA SER A 222 7.81 -2.17 -10.68
C SER A 222 8.20 -3.16 -9.59
N ALA A 223 7.31 -4.10 -9.30
CA ALA A 223 7.63 -5.25 -8.46
C ALA A 223 8.78 -6.08 -9.05
N SER A 224 9.39 -6.92 -8.23
CA SER A 224 10.33 -7.95 -8.65
C SER A 224 9.59 -9.24 -9.07
N PRO A 225 10.18 -10.01 -10.01
CA PRO A 225 9.74 -11.39 -10.26
C PRO A 225 10.00 -12.27 -9.03
N GLY A 226 9.54 -13.52 -9.10
CA GLY A 226 9.70 -14.46 -8.00
C GLY A 226 11.16 -14.71 -7.63
N GLN A 227 11.38 -15.08 -6.36
CA GLN A 227 12.70 -15.30 -5.78
C GLN A 227 12.79 -16.71 -5.18
N PRO A 228 13.06 -17.77 -5.97
CA PRO A 228 13.13 -19.15 -5.48
C PRO A 228 14.15 -19.39 -4.36
N GLN A 229 15.25 -18.64 -4.35
CA GLN A 229 16.25 -18.69 -3.29
C GLN A 229 15.75 -18.14 -1.94
N LEU A 230 14.62 -17.41 -1.93
CA LEU A 230 13.94 -16.93 -0.73
C LEU A 230 12.71 -17.78 -0.37
N ALA A 231 12.40 -18.84 -1.12
CA ALA A 231 11.22 -19.68 -0.88
C ALA A 231 11.20 -20.25 0.54
N GLY A 232 12.30 -20.86 0.97
CA GLY A 232 12.45 -21.41 2.33
C GLY A 232 11.79 -22.76 2.57
N ASP A 233 11.26 -23.42 1.54
CA ASP A 233 10.85 -24.83 1.58
C ASP A 233 12.08 -25.76 1.42
N GLU A 234 11.92 -27.02 1.84
CA GLU A 234 13.02 -28.01 1.87
C GLU A 234 13.71 -28.17 0.51
N ALA A 235 12.94 -28.19 -0.59
CA ALA A 235 13.50 -28.40 -1.93
C ALA A 235 14.36 -27.19 -2.38
N ASN A 236 13.87 -25.96 -2.18
CA ASN A 236 14.66 -24.78 -2.51
C ASN A 236 15.82 -24.56 -1.54
N LEU A 237 15.69 -24.89 -0.25
CA LEU A 237 16.81 -24.84 0.69
C LEU A 237 17.93 -25.81 0.31
N ALA A 238 17.59 -27.01 -0.18
CA ALA A 238 18.58 -27.95 -0.68
C ALA A 238 19.26 -27.46 -1.97
N LYS A 239 18.50 -26.78 -2.85
CA LYS A 239 18.98 -26.25 -4.14
C LYS A 239 19.84 -24.98 -3.99
N PHE A 240 19.43 -24.06 -3.12
CA PHE A 240 20.07 -22.76 -2.86
C PHE A 240 20.71 -22.79 -1.47
N ASN A 241 21.75 -23.60 -1.33
CA ASN A 241 22.41 -23.86 -0.04
C ASN A 241 23.70 -23.06 0.15
N GLU A 242 24.08 -22.22 -0.82
CA GLU A 242 25.31 -21.43 -0.75
C GLU A 242 25.21 -20.29 0.27
N LYS A 243 23.99 -19.84 0.60
CA LYS A 243 23.72 -18.80 1.59
C LYS A 243 22.52 -19.17 2.45
N SER A 244 22.42 -18.51 3.60
CA SER A 244 21.20 -18.50 4.40
C SER A 244 20.10 -17.70 3.68
N LEU A 245 18.83 -17.89 4.06
CA LEU A 245 17.72 -17.06 3.57
C LEU A 245 17.94 -15.58 3.92
N GLU A 246 18.49 -15.30 5.10
CA GLU A 246 18.91 -13.95 5.49
C GLU A 246 19.98 -13.39 4.52
N GLY A 247 20.98 -14.20 4.16
CA GLY A 247 22.01 -13.81 3.20
C GLY A 247 21.45 -13.47 1.82
N TYR A 248 20.52 -14.30 1.31
CA TYR A 248 19.83 -13.99 0.05
C TYR A 248 18.90 -12.79 0.16
N ALA A 249 18.28 -12.56 1.33
CA ALA A 249 17.40 -11.43 1.55
C ALA A 249 18.17 -10.10 1.57
N ILE A 250 19.35 -10.10 2.22
CA ILE A 250 20.26 -8.96 2.20
C ILE A 250 20.73 -8.69 0.77
N GLU A 251 21.20 -9.70 0.03
CA GLU A 251 21.63 -9.55 -1.37
C GLU A 251 20.49 -9.01 -2.26
N PHE A 252 19.27 -9.52 -2.06
CA PHE A 252 18.10 -9.03 -2.77
C PHE A 252 17.84 -7.55 -2.46
N MET A 253 17.92 -7.13 -1.20
CA MET A 253 17.68 -5.73 -0.81
C MET A 253 18.84 -4.80 -1.17
N GLU A 254 20.08 -5.27 -1.22
CA GLU A 254 21.20 -4.50 -1.77
C GLU A 254 20.96 -4.16 -3.24
N LYS A 255 20.39 -5.10 -4.00
CA LYS A 255 20.04 -4.90 -5.41
C LYS A 255 18.77 -4.06 -5.61
N ASN A 256 17.73 -4.29 -4.81
CA ASN A 256 16.37 -3.82 -5.09
C ASN A 256 15.81 -2.80 -4.07
N GLY A 257 16.44 -2.67 -2.90
CA GLY A 257 15.93 -1.89 -1.77
C GLY A 257 16.26 -0.40 -1.81
N GLY A 258 17.16 0.04 -2.70
CA GLY A 258 17.58 1.45 -2.80
C GLY A 258 16.41 2.44 -2.92
N PRO A 259 15.44 2.25 -3.83
CA PRO A 259 14.30 3.16 -3.99
C PRO A 259 13.39 3.28 -2.76
N VAL A 260 13.37 2.25 -1.90
CA VAL A 260 12.61 2.26 -0.62
C VAL A 260 13.49 2.66 0.57
N GLY A 261 14.71 3.14 0.33
CA GLY A 261 15.60 3.64 1.38
C GLY A 261 16.19 2.53 2.26
N TRP A 262 16.44 1.36 1.68
CA TRP A 262 17.20 0.30 2.35
C TRP A 262 18.60 0.78 2.75
N ASP A 263 18.96 0.57 4.02
CA ASP A 263 20.22 1.00 4.64
C ASP A 263 21.05 -0.17 5.20
N GLY A 264 20.67 -1.41 4.86
CA GLY A 264 21.30 -2.62 5.38
C GLY A 264 20.62 -3.23 6.60
N LYS A 265 19.49 -2.67 7.08
CA LYS A 265 18.79 -3.17 8.28
C LYS A 265 17.30 -3.41 8.08
N PHE A 266 16.82 -4.53 8.61
CA PHE A 266 15.40 -4.89 8.62
C PHE A 266 14.73 -4.58 9.97
N PRO A 267 13.43 -4.20 9.99
CA PRO A 267 12.64 -3.71 8.85
C PRO A 267 13.21 -2.37 8.33
N LEU A 268 12.65 -1.82 7.25
CA LEU A 268 13.09 -0.53 6.70
C LEU A 268 13.16 0.55 7.81
N SER A 269 14.29 1.22 7.99
CA SER A 269 14.51 2.21 9.06
C SER A 269 13.58 3.42 9.02
N ALA A 270 12.90 3.66 7.90
CA ALA A 270 11.85 4.69 7.80
C ALA A 270 10.56 4.31 8.53
N LEU A 271 10.44 3.06 8.99
CA LEU A 271 9.26 2.51 9.63
C LEU A 271 9.43 2.45 11.16
N THR A 272 8.41 2.84 11.92
CA THR A 272 8.45 2.93 13.38
C THR A 272 7.55 1.90 14.06
N SER A 273 8.14 0.94 14.80
CA SER A 273 7.40 -0.08 15.56
C SER A 273 6.60 0.50 16.73
N ASP A 274 7.03 1.64 17.26
CA ASP A 274 6.54 2.23 18.51
C ASP A 274 5.44 3.27 18.29
N ALA A 275 4.82 3.30 17.10
CA ALA A 275 3.66 4.15 16.92
C ALA A 275 2.61 3.76 17.96
N PRO A 276 2.08 4.74 18.73
CA PRO A 276 1.07 4.47 19.75
C PRO A 276 -0.06 3.63 19.16
N ALA A 277 -0.52 2.63 19.91
CA ALA A 277 -1.69 1.85 19.51
C ALA A 277 -2.80 2.80 19.05
N GLU A 278 -3.48 2.45 17.96
CA GLU A 278 -4.55 3.30 17.46
C GLU A 278 -5.53 3.60 18.59
N PRO A 279 -5.85 4.88 18.82
CA PRO A 279 -6.82 5.23 19.84
C PRO A 279 -8.16 4.57 19.50
N THR A 280 -8.54 3.61 20.34
CA THR A 280 -9.73 2.78 20.16
C THR A 280 -10.99 3.45 20.71
N THR A 281 -10.81 4.48 21.54
CA THR A 281 -11.92 5.22 22.14
C THR A 281 -11.94 6.67 21.65
N PRO A 282 -13.13 7.33 21.61
CA PRO A 282 -13.23 8.75 21.29
C PRO A 282 -12.32 9.62 22.16
N ARG A 283 -12.16 9.24 23.44
CA ARG A 283 -11.31 9.97 24.38
C ARG A 283 -9.82 9.84 24.06
N GLU A 284 -9.35 8.65 23.70
CA GLU A 284 -7.96 8.47 23.24
C GLU A 284 -7.71 9.24 21.94
N ARG A 285 -8.71 9.30 21.04
CA ARG A 285 -8.61 10.05 19.78
C ARG A 285 -8.54 11.55 20.01
N GLU A 286 -9.36 12.08 20.91
CA GLU A 286 -9.30 13.46 21.39
C GLU A 286 -7.96 13.77 22.08
N ASP A 287 -7.51 12.89 22.97
CA ASP A 287 -6.26 13.06 23.70
C ASP A 287 -5.04 13.11 22.78
N LYS A 288 -5.07 12.32 21.71
CA LYS A 288 -4.07 12.30 20.65
C LYS A 288 -4.12 13.57 19.80
N LEU A 289 -5.30 13.97 19.32
CA LEU A 289 -5.49 15.18 18.52
C LEU A 289 -5.04 16.44 19.27
N CYS A 290 -5.29 16.48 20.58
CA CYS A 290 -4.93 17.61 21.42
C CYS A 290 -3.55 17.49 22.10
N ALA A 291 -2.73 16.49 21.75
CA ALA A 291 -1.44 16.25 22.39
C ALA A 291 -0.45 17.40 22.18
N ASN A 292 -0.39 17.96 20.97
CA ASN A 292 0.50 19.07 20.58
C ASN A 292 -0.30 20.32 20.15
N SER A 293 -1.47 20.52 20.77
CA SER A 293 -2.42 21.55 20.35
C SER A 293 -1.91 22.99 20.44
N ASP A 294 -0.90 23.25 21.26
CA ASP A 294 -0.24 24.55 21.34
C ASP A 294 0.57 24.84 20.08
N ALA A 295 1.28 23.84 19.56
CA ALA A 295 2.06 23.94 18.34
C ALA A 295 1.19 23.87 17.08
N ASP A 296 0.18 22.98 17.06
CA ASP A 296 -0.61 22.70 15.85
C ASP A 296 -1.77 23.70 15.66
N PHE A 297 -2.35 24.21 16.76
CA PHE A 297 -3.58 25.00 16.74
C PHE A 297 -3.50 26.33 17.50
N SER A 298 -2.37 26.65 18.17
CA SER A 298 -2.29 27.77 19.13
C SER A 298 -3.34 27.68 20.26
N LEU A 299 -3.74 26.47 20.64
CA LEU A 299 -4.72 26.22 21.70
C LEU A 299 -4.05 25.53 22.88
N THR A 300 -4.47 25.85 24.10
CA THR A 300 -4.17 24.95 25.23
C THR A 300 -4.88 23.62 25.03
N LYS A 301 -4.39 22.55 25.66
CA LYS A 301 -5.03 21.23 25.60
C LYS A 301 -6.51 21.25 26.01
N ALA A 302 -6.89 22.09 26.98
CA ALA A 302 -8.28 22.22 27.42
C ALA A 302 -9.15 22.95 26.38
N GLU A 303 -8.63 24.00 25.75
CA GLU A 303 -9.30 24.70 24.66
C GLU A 303 -9.45 23.79 23.45
N CYS A 304 -8.40 23.05 23.07
CA CYS A 304 -8.46 22.07 22.00
C CYS A 304 -9.58 21.05 22.23
N ARG A 305 -9.67 20.44 23.43
CA ARG A 305 -10.77 19.51 23.75
C ARG A 305 -12.16 20.14 23.62
N THR A 306 -12.29 21.41 24.02
CA THR A 306 -13.54 22.16 23.85
C THR A 306 -13.90 22.34 22.37
N GLN A 307 -12.91 22.64 21.52
CA GLN A 307 -13.11 22.75 20.07
C GLN A 307 -13.38 21.41 19.40
N VAL A 308 -12.72 20.33 19.86
CA VAL A 308 -13.02 18.96 19.42
C VAL A 308 -14.46 18.61 19.72
N ALA A 309 -14.96 18.88 20.93
CA ALA A 309 -16.36 18.65 21.28
C ALA A 309 -17.32 19.47 20.41
N GLN A 310 -16.96 20.70 20.06
CA GLN A 310 -17.74 21.53 19.13
C GLN A 310 -17.77 20.92 17.72
N CYS A 311 -16.64 20.46 17.19
CA CYS A 311 -16.59 19.73 15.93
C CYS A 311 -17.40 18.43 15.98
N VAL A 312 -17.38 17.71 17.10
CA VAL A 312 -18.22 16.51 17.30
C VAL A 312 -19.70 16.85 17.26
N PHE A 313 -20.10 17.97 17.84
CA PHE A 313 -21.48 18.43 17.76
C PHE A 313 -21.91 18.81 16.33
N GLU A 314 -21.03 19.48 15.58
CA GLU A 314 -21.30 19.93 14.21
C GLU A 314 -21.30 18.77 13.20
N GLU A 315 -20.34 17.85 13.32
CA GLU A 315 -20.11 16.76 12.37
C GLU A 315 -20.85 15.48 12.76
N GLY A 316 -21.13 15.26 14.04
CA GLY A 316 -21.68 14.02 14.61
C GLY A 316 -23.09 13.66 14.14
N THR A 317 -23.79 14.58 13.51
CA THR A 317 -25.13 14.34 12.94
C THR A 317 -25.10 14.01 11.45
N LYS A 318 -23.93 14.08 10.81
CA LYS A 318 -23.80 13.76 9.39
C LYS A 318 -23.93 12.25 9.17
N PRO A 319 -24.55 11.82 8.06
CA PRO A 319 -24.47 10.43 7.64
C PRO A 319 -22.99 10.06 7.43
N ASN A 320 -22.62 8.85 7.84
CA ASN A 320 -21.24 8.35 7.80
C ASN A 320 -20.26 9.13 8.68
N PHE A 321 -20.69 9.49 9.89
CA PHE A 321 -19.81 10.10 10.88
C PHE A 321 -18.60 9.21 11.20
N ASP A 322 -17.40 9.75 10.96
CA ASP A 322 -16.13 9.18 11.40
C ASP A 322 -15.25 10.27 12.06
N TRP A 323 -14.14 9.85 12.66
CA TRP A 323 -13.24 10.77 13.37
C TRP A 323 -12.40 11.65 12.43
N SER A 324 -12.23 11.29 11.15
CA SER A 324 -11.56 12.12 10.16
C SER A 324 -12.32 13.43 9.92
N LEU A 325 -13.65 13.42 10.02
CA LEU A 325 -14.47 14.65 9.96
C LEU A 325 -14.16 15.61 11.12
N ILE A 326 -13.88 15.08 12.31
CA ILE A 326 -13.47 15.87 13.48
C ILE A 326 -12.11 16.48 13.26
N THR A 327 -11.14 15.67 12.81
CA THR A 327 -9.80 16.17 12.50
C THR A 327 -9.84 17.22 11.39
N ALA A 328 -10.62 17.02 10.32
CA ALA A 328 -10.78 17.99 9.24
C ALA A 328 -11.44 19.30 9.71
N CYS A 329 -12.46 19.21 10.57
CA CYS A 329 -13.07 20.37 11.21
C CYS A 329 -12.05 21.15 12.07
N MET A 330 -11.21 20.43 12.82
CA MET A 330 -10.13 21.03 13.62
C MET A 330 -9.09 21.73 12.75
N ASP A 331 -8.64 21.05 11.70
CA ASP A 331 -7.64 21.58 10.79
C ASP A 331 -8.13 22.84 10.06
N ALA A 332 -9.36 22.81 9.55
CA ALA A 332 -9.93 23.91 8.78
C ALA A 332 -10.10 25.21 9.59
N LYS A 333 -10.35 25.10 10.89
CA LYS A 333 -10.69 26.25 11.73
C LYS A 333 -9.53 26.77 12.56
N TRP A 334 -8.59 25.92 12.97
CA TRP A 334 -7.57 26.31 13.94
C TRP A 334 -6.13 25.97 13.56
N ARG A 335 -5.87 25.25 12.45
CA ARG A 335 -4.49 24.89 12.08
C ARG A 335 -3.66 26.13 11.76
N ILE A 336 -2.48 26.22 12.36
CA ILE A 336 -1.50 27.25 12.03
C ILE A 336 -0.90 26.92 10.66
N ILE A 337 -0.90 27.89 9.74
CA ILE A 337 -0.29 27.80 8.40
C ILE A 337 1.12 28.39 8.42
#